data_AF-A0AAV2H3J6-F1
#
_entry.id   AF-A0AAV2H3J6-F1
#
_cell.length_a   1.000
_cell.length_b   1.000
_cell.length_c   1.000
_cell.angle_alpha   90.00
_cell.angle_beta   90.00
_cell.angle_gamma   90.00
#
_symmetry.space_group_name_H-M   'P 1'
#
loop_
_entity.id
_entity.type
_entity.pdbx_description
1 polymer ?
#
loop_
_entity_poly.entity_id
_entity_poly.type
_entity_poly.pdbx_seq_one_letter_code
_entity_poly.pdbx_strand_id
1 'polypeptide(L)'
;FFKYPTRIVAGVFVLVIIIYWLGILLICGTIQILHSFFIVLNAISKFIEIDYEDLSAMNVIASVSLAVSISNSLAHIFVAMRNYRYHMLKIYQGDKSFLLSVTSASPQYVMTSSMIYPGYQIAFMMWGMVISFAFTLVTGLVVNEAIGLIILLGQADKALRLLGQLIVFPITLVLLFYVQVFISENLFLQDRLNYHDRYKPLNVNNRKLYELVSYYSMFANMAVGLFTCFFRIALNALFGIFFVDRLDTSVFTRDMEHLDSGHRAYVSMLLVDNAHNNPCMRVFTHLLWTRALAARFKLRQQTEPGCRDETGPSACGSQVENCWIAAGAAETTVDGQNGAGGYGSNMMFCDIKNFAVSTPAKIRWFLAYTLLHNPQLLRLRK
;
A
#
# COMPACT_ATOMS: atom_id res chain seq x y z
N PHE A 1 10.17 2.93 -10.99
CA PHE A 1 9.63 4.31 -11.00
C PHE A 1 8.12 4.24 -10.82
N PHE A 2 7.55 4.92 -9.82
CA PHE A 2 6.10 4.92 -9.56
C PHE A 2 5.62 6.37 -9.58
N LYS A 3 4.60 6.68 -10.39
CA LYS A 3 4.02 8.02 -10.48
C LYS A 3 2.62 7.97 -9.87
N TYR A 4 2.37 8.84 -8.90
CA TYR A 4 1.04 8.98 -8.30
C TYR A 4 0.05 9.55 -9.33
N PRO A 5 -1.21 9.10 -9.33
CA PRO A 5 -2.24 9.72 -10.16
C PRO A 5 -2.58 11.11 -9.61
N THR A 6 -3.00 12.00 -10.51
CA THR A 6 -3.32 13.40 -10.20
C THR A 6 -4.36 13.53 -9.10
N ARG A 7 -5.37 12.65 -9.09
CA ARG A 7 -6.44 12.64 -8.07
C ARG A 7 -5.92 12.47 -6.64
N ILE A 8 -4.89 11.65 -6.44
CA ILE A 8 -4.33 11.37 -5.10
C ILE A 8 -3.49 12.57 -4.63
N VAL A 9 -2.70 13.16 -5.53
CA VAL A 9 -1.92 14.37 -5.23
C VAL A 9 -2.82 15.55 -4.92
N ALA A 10 -3.87 15.76 -5.72
CA ALA A 10 -4.87 16.79 -5.46
C ALA A 10 -5.62 16.53 -4.15
N GLY A 11 -5.97 15.27 -3.86
CA GLY A 11 -6.60 14.87 -2.61
C GLY A 11 -5.77 15.22 -1.38
N VAL A 12 -4.46 14.97 -1.41
CA VAL A 12 -3.55 15.37 -0.32
C VAL A 12 -3.56 16.88 -0.10
N PHE A 13 -3.50 17.67 -1.17
CA PHE A 13 -3.56 19.13 -1.07
C PHE A 13 -4.86 19.61 -0.42
N VAL A 14 -6.00 19.03 -0.83
CA VAL A 14 -7.31 19.31 -0.25
C VAL A 14 -7.35 18.92 1.23
N LEU A 15 -6.80 17.76 1.61
CA LEU A 15 -6.74 17.33 3.01
C LEU A 15 -5.91 18.28 3.88
N VAL A 16 -4.78 18.79 3.39
CA VAL A 16 -3.96 19.77 4.12
C VAL A 16 -4.73 21.08 4.33
N ILE A 17 -5.46 21.56 3.30
CA ILE A 17 -6.31 22.75 3.43
C ILE A 17 -7.41 22.52 4.47
N ILE A 18 -8.04 21.35 4.47
CA ILE A 18 -9.09 21.01 5.44
C ILE A 18 -8.53 20.98 6.86
N ILE A 19 -7.37 20.36 7.09
CA ILE A 19 -6.72 20.35 8.41
C ILE A 19 -6.46 21.78 8.89
N TYR A 20 -6.01 22.67 7.99
CA TYR A 20 -5.79 24.08 8.33
C TYR A 20 -7.09 24.79 8.75
N TRP A 21 -8.14 24.72 7.93
CA TRP A 21 -9.42 25.38 8.22
C TRP A 21 -10.11 24.78 9.45
N LEU A 22 -10.08 23.46 9.60
CA LEU A 22 -10.65 22.78 10.77
C LEU A 22 -9.84 23.09 12.03
N GLY A 23 -8.51 23.19 11.93
CA GLY A 23 -7.65 23.64 13.01
C GLY A 23 -8.02 25.05 13.49
N ILE A 24 -8.19 26.00 12.56
CA ILE A 24 -8.66 27.36 12.90
C ILE A 24 -10.04 27.32 13.56
N LEU A 25 -10.96 26.53 13.02
CA LEU A 25 -12.31 26.39 13.57
C LEU A 25 -12.28 25.86 15.01
N LEU A 26 -11.45 24.85 15.29
CA LEU A 26 -11.27 24.31 16.64
C LEU A 26 -10.62 25.33 17.58
N ILE A 27 -9.65 26.13 17.11
CA ILE A 27 -9.05 27.23 17.89
C ILE A 27 -10.12 28.27 18.24
N CYS A 28 -10.86 28.78 17.25
CA CYS A 28 -11.91 29.77 17.50
C CYS A 28 -13.00 29.22 18.41
N GLY A 29 -13.42 27.97 18.20
CA GLY A 29 -14.44 27.31 19.02
C GLY A 29 -13.99 27.13 20.47
N THR A 30 -12.75 26.69 20.70
CA THR A 30 -12.21 26.55 22.07
C THR A 30 -12.10 27.87 22.79
N ILE A 31 -11.62 28.94 22.13
CA ILE A 31 -11.57 30.30 22.70
C ILE A 31 -12.97 30.79 23.06
N GLN A 32 -13.97 30.61 22.19
CA GLN A 32 -15.35 31.01 22.46
C GLN A 32 -15.96 30.26 23.64
N ILE A 33 -15.75 28.94 23.71
CA ILE A 33 -16.22 28.12 24.83
C ILE A 33 -15.54 28.56 26.12
N LEU A 34 -14.23 28.77 26.10
CA LEU A 34 -13.45 29.20 27.27
C LEU A 34 -13.88 30.59 27.75
N HIS A 35 -14.12 31.53 26.83
CA HIS A 35 -14.62 32.87 27.16
C HIS A 35 -16.04 32.83 27.74
N SER A 36 -16.92 32.01 27.16
CA SER A 36 -18.28 31.82 27.68
C SER A 36 -18.26 31.20 29.08
N PHE A 37 -17.39 30.21 29.28
CA PHE A 37 -17.16 29.58 30.57
C PHE A 37 -16.63 30.60 31.59
N PHE A 38 -15.68 31.46 31.22
CA PHE A 38 -15.18 32.53 32.09
C PHE A 38 -16.27 33.52 32.52
N ILE A 39 -17.16 33.93 31.62
CA ILE A 39 -18.29 34.82 31.95
C ILE A 39 -19.22 34.14 32.97
N VAL A 40 -19.58 32.89 32.74
CA VAL A 40 -20.45 32.12 33.65
C VAL A 40 -19.79 31.94 35.01
N LEU A 41 -18.50 31.58 35.03
CA LEU A 41 -17.74 31.48 36.27
C LEU A 41 -17.67 32.82 37.01
N ASN A 42 -17.44 33.94 36.33
CA ASN A 42 -17.40 35.26 36.96
C ASN A 42 -18.78 35.70 37.49
N ALA A 43 -19.88 35.19 36.93
CA ALA A 43 -21.21 35.39 37.49
C ALA A 43 -21.42 34.58 38.79
N ILE A 44 -20.77 33.41 38.89
CA ILE A 44 -20.84 32.50 40.05
C ILE A 44 -19.76 32.82 41.10
N SER A 45 -18.65 33.45 40.73
CA SER A 45 -17.45 33.74 41.54
C SER A 45 -17.70 34.64 42.75
N LYS A 46 -18.91 35.21 42.90
CA LYS A 46 -19.39 35.69 44.20
C LYS A 46 -19.37 34.62 45.31
N PHE A 47 -19.24 33.33 44.96
CA PHE A 47 -19.20 32.19 45.88
C PHE A 47 -17.90 31.36 45.87
N ILE A 48 -17.02 31.47 44.87
CA ILE A 48 -15.80 30.65 44.74
C ILE A 48 -14.68 31.52 44.15
N GLU A 49 -13.58 31.72 44.89
CA GLU A 49 -12.32 32.25 44.36
C GLU A 49 -11.71 31.20 43.41
N ILE A 50 -11.76 31.47 42.10
CA ILE A 50 -11.07 30.67 41.09
C ILE A 50 -9.87 31.48 40.62
N ASP A 51 -8.69 30.88 40.68
CA ASP A 51 -7.44 31.53 40.29
C ASP A 51 -7.27 31.58 38.76
N TYR A 52 -6.62 32.64 38.27
CA TYR A 52 -6.23 32.78 36.86
C TYR A 52 -5.35 31.62 36.37
N GLU A 53 -4.73 30.88 37.29
CA GLU A 53 -3.88 29.73 37.01
C GLU A 53 -4.67 28.58 36.36
N ASP A 54 -5.87 28.26 36.84
CA ASP A 54 -6.69 27.16 36.29
C ASP A 54 -7.13 27.46 34.85
N LEU A 55 -7.54 28.70 34.58
CA LEU A 55 -7.91 29.13 33.23
C LEU A 55 -6.72 29.04 32.26
N SER A 56 -5.52 29.38 32.74
CA SER A 56 -4.30 29.26 31.95
C SER A 56 -3.94 27.80 31.65
N ALA A 57 -4.11 26.90 32.62
CA ALA A 57 -3.89 25.46 32.46
C ALA A 57 -4.86 24.85 31.42
N MET A 58 -6.14 25.22 31.47
CA MET A 58 -7.15 24.79 30.49
C MET A 58 -6.77 25.17 29.05
N ASN A 59 -6.27 26.40 28.86
CA ASN A 59 -5.84 26.88 27.53
C ASN A 59 -4.58 26.15 27.03
N VAL A 60 -3.63 25.86 27.92
CA VAL A 60 -2.45 25.06 27.58
C VAL A 60 -2.85 23.65 27.16
N ILE A 61 -3.74 22.99 27.91
CA ILE A 61 -4.23 21.64 27.58
C ILE A 61 -4.93 21.65 26.22
N ALA A 62 -5.82 22.61 25.97
CA ALA A 62 -6.49 22.75 24.67
C ALA A 62 -5.51 22.94 23.51
N SER A 63 -4.45 23.73 23.72
CA SER A 63 -3.39 23.94 22.71
C SER A 63 -2.61 22.65 22.44
N VAL A 64 -2.26 21.89 23.47
CA VAL A 64 -1.58 20.60 23.35
C VAL A 64 -2.46 19.58 22.62
N SER A 65 -3.74 19.47 22.98
CA SER A 65 -4.70 18.58 22.32
C SER A 65 -4.84 18.89 20.83
N LEU A 66 -4.88 20.17 20.46
CA LEU A 66 -4.90 20.60 19.07
C LEU A 66 -3.63 20.18 18.33
N ALA A 67 -2.46 20.42 18.92
CA ALA A 67 -1.18 20.07 18.33
C ALA A 67 -1.04 18.54 18.11
N VAL A 68 -1.49 17.73 19.07
CA VAL A 68 -1.52 16.27 18.95
C VAL A 68 -2.45 15.83 17.82
N SER A 69 -3.65 16.39 17.75
CA SER A 69 -4.63 16.05 16.72
C SER A 69 -4.15 16.40 15.30
N ILE A 70 -3.60 17.62 15.11
CA ILE A 70 -3.03 18.05 13.82
C ILE A 70 -1.86 17.15 13.42
N SER A 71 -0.97 16.85 14.36
CA SER A 71 0.21 16.00 14.10
C SER A 71 -0.22 14.57 13.71
N ASN A 72 -1.24 14.03 14.38
CA ASN A 72 -1.81 12.73 14.06
C ASN A 72 -2.37 12.69 12.63
N SER A 73 -3.24 13.65 12.27
CA SER A 73 -3.83 13.73 10.93
C SER A 73 -2.77 13.92 9.82
N LEU A 74 -1.74 14.75 10.06
CA LEU A 74 -0.63 14.91 9.13
C LEU A 74 0.15 13.60 8.94
N ALA A 75 0.48 12.89 10.02
CA ALA A 75 1.14 11.59 9.97
C ALA A 75 0.32 10.58 9.15
N HIS A 76 -1.01 10.58 9.32
CA HIS A 76 -1.91 9.69 8.59
C HIS A 76 -1.97 9.99 7.10
N ILE A 77 -1.89 11.25 6.67
CA ILE A 77 -1.74 11.60 5.24
C ILE A 77 -0.47 10.98 4.66
N PHE A 78 0.67 11.09 5.35
CA PHE A 78 1.93 10.49 4.87
C PHE A 78 1.84 8.96 4.80
N VAL A 79 1.26 8.33 5.82
CA VAL A 79 1.07 6.88 5.86
C VAL A 79 0.12 6.43 4.75
N ALA A 80 -0.99 7.13 4.51
CA ALA A 80 -1.94 6.83 3.43
C ALA A 80 -1.27 6.89 2.05
N MET A 81 -0.41 7.89 1.81
CA MET A 81 0.35 8.02 0.56
C MET A 81 1.36 6.88 0.34
N ARG A 82 2.05 6.47 1.41
CA ARG A 82 2.96 5.33 1.39
C ARG A 82 2.19 4.03 1.12
N ASN A 83 1.08 3.84 1.82
CA ASN A 83 0.30 2.62 1.75
C ASN A 83 -0.42 2.50 0.40
N TYR A 84 -0.95 3.59 -0.15
CA TYR A 84 -1.48 3.60 -1.53
C TYR A 84 -0.46 3.06 -2.54
N ARG A 85 0.78 3.56 -2.50
CA ARG A 85 1.85 3.08 -3.38
C ARG A 85 2.15 1.60 -3.15
N TYR A 86 2.21 1.18 -1.90
CA TYR A 86 2.47 -0.21 -1.53
C TYR A 86 1.37 -1.15 -2.04
N HIS A 87 0.10 -0.83 -1.80
CA HIS A 87 -1.03 -1.62 -2.25
C HIS A 87 -1.15 -1.65 -3.78
N MET A 88 -0.90 -0.54 -4.46
CA MET A 88 -0.93 -0.50 -5.92
C MET A 88 0.15 -1.41 -6.54
N LEU A 89 1.36 -1.40 -5.98
CA LEU A 89 2.45 -2.27 -6.45
C LEU A 89 2.14 -3.76 -6.22
N LYS A 90 1.51 -4.11 -5.09
CA LYS A 90 1.03 -5.48 -4.84
C LYS A 90 0.00 -5.94 -5.87
N ILE A 91 -0.94 -5.05 -6.22
CA ILE A 91 -1.95 -5.35 -7.24
C ILE A 91 -1.30 -5.60 -8.60
N TYR A 92 -0.28 -4.81 -8.96
CA TYR A 92 0.47 -5.03 -10.20
C TYR A 92 1.24 -6.35 -10.22
N GLN A 93 1.70 -6.83 -9.06
CA GLN A 93 2.31 -8.16 -8.92
C GLN A 93 1.29 -9.30 -8.98
N GLY A 94 -0.01 -9.00 -8.94
CA GLY A 94 -1.08 -9.98 -8.93
C GLY A 94 -1.45 -10.50 -7.54
N ASP A 95 -0.87 -9.95 -6.46
CA ASP A 95 -1.28 -10.27 -5.09
C ASP A 95 -2.60 -9.57 -4.77
N LYS A 96 -3.69 -10.34 -4.81
CA LYS A 96 -5.06 -9.89 -4.53
C LYS A 96 -5.56 -10.34 -3.15
N SER A 97 -4.68 -10.83 -2.27
CA SER A 97 -5.07 -11.38 -0.98
C SER A 97 -5.90 -10.41 -0.13
N PHE A 98 -5.61 -9.11 -0.21
CA PHE A 98 -6.32 -8.05 0.52
C PHE A 98 -7.57 -7.51 -0.20
N LEU A 99 -7.86 -7.95 -1.43
CA LEU A 99 -9.02 -7.50 -2.23
C LEU A 99 -10.23 -8.45 -2.08
N LEU A 100 -10.15 -9.46 -1.22
CA LEU A 100 -11.12 -10.55 -1.15
C LEU A 100 -12.53 -10.03 -0.81
N SER A 101 -12.63 -8.96 -0.01
CA SER A 101 -13.89 -8.33 0.40
C SER A 101 -14.68 -7.68 -0.75
N VAL A 102 -14.02 -7.27 -1.84
CA VAL A 102 -14.66 -6.53 -2.95
C VAL A 102 -14.64 -7.31 -4.27
N THR A 103 -13.84 -8.37 -4.38
CA THR A 103 -13.72 -9.17 -5.62
C THR A 103 -15.05 -9.85 -6.01
N SER A 104 -15.90 -10.16 -5.04
CA SER A 104 -17.23 -10.77 -5.27
C SER A 104 -18.36 -9.74 -5.47
N ALA A 105 -18.05 -8.44 -5.42
CA ALA A 105 -19.06 -7.38 -5.53
C ALA A 105 -19.44 -7.07 -6.98
N SER A 106 -20.64 -6.53 -7.19
CA SER A 106 -21.09 -6.13 -8.53
C SER A 106 -20.23 -5.00 -9.11
N PRO A 107 -19.93 -4.99 -10.42
CA PRO A 107 -19.11 -3.93 -11.03
C PRO A 107 -19.68 -2.52 -10.83
N GLN A 108 -21.01 -2.40 -10.82
CA GLN A 108 -21.72 -1.14 -10.53
C GLN A 108 -21.37 -0.63 -9.13
N TYR A 109 -21.44 -1.51 -8.11
CA TYR A 109 -21.11 -1.16 -6.75
C TYR A 109 -19.64 -0.73 -6.60
N VAL A 110 -18.71 -1.46 -7.24
CA VAL A 110 -17.28 -1.13 -7.25
C VAL A 110 -17.04 0.26 -7.85
N MET A 111 -17.70 0.57 -8.97
CA MET A 111 -17.56 1.88 -9.61
C MET A 111 -18.11 3.00 -8.72
N THR A 112 -19.34 2.85 -8.19
CA THR A 112 -19.95 3.83 -7.30
C THR A 112 -19.10 4.05 -6.03
N SER A 113 -18.61 2.97 -5.41
CA SER A 113 -17.76 3.06 -4.23
C SER A 113 -16.43 3.75 -4.50
N SER A 114 -15.86 3.58 -5.71
CA SER A 114 -14.69 4.33 -6.13
C SER A 114 -14.98 5.83 -6.32
N MET A 115 -16.19 6.21 -6.75
CA MET A 115 -16.57 7.62 -6.91
C MET A 115 -16.78 8.31 -5.55
N ILE A 116 -17.28 7.57 -4.56
CA ILE A 116 -17.56 8.08 -3.21
C ILE A 116 -16.27 8.28 -2.39
N TYR A 117 -15.23 7.46 -2.64
CA TYR A 117 -14.00 7.44 -1.84
C TYR A 117 -13.39 8.81 -1.51
N PRO A 118 -13.20 9.77 -2.45
CA PRO A 118 -12.59 11.07 -2.12
C PRO A 118 -13.39 11.86 -1.07
N GLY A 119 -14.72 11.78 -1.13
CA GLY A 119 -15.60 12.41 -0.14
C GLY A 119 -15.47 11.74 1.24
N TYR A 120 -15.40 10.41 1.28
CA TYR A 120 -15.18 9.67 2.53
C TYR A 120 -13.81 10.00 3.13
N GLN A 121 -12.75 10.05 2.33
CA GLN A 121 -11.41 10.39 2.81
C GLN A 121 -11.38 11.75 3.50
N ILE A 122 -12.10 12.74 2.96
CA ILE A 122 -12.25 14.06 3.55
C ILE A 122 -13.07 14.00 4.85
N ALA A 123 -14.25 13.37 4.80
CA ALA A 123 -15.16 13.29 5.95
C ALA A 123 -14.55 12.58 7.16
N PHE A 124 -13.89 11.44 6.93
CA PHE A 124 -13.24 10.67 7.98
C PHE A 124 -12.03 11.40 8.56
N MET A 125 -11.27 12.13 7.74
CA MET A 125 -10.19 12.98 8.24
C MET A 125 -10.72 14.11 9.15
N MET A 126 -11.83 14.77 8.76
CA MET A 126 -12.46 15.80 9.59
C MET A 126 -12.94 15.23 10.93
N TRP A 127 -13.69 14.14 10.91
CA TRP A 127 -14.17 13.49 12.13
C TRP A 127 -13.04 12.94 12.99
N GLY A 128 -12.01 12.33 12.38
CA GLY A 128 -10.86 11.82 13.11
C GLY A 128 -10.09 12.94 13.82
N MET A 129 -9.94 14.11 13.20
CA MET A 129 -9.36 15.29 13.85
C MET A 129 -10.23 15.75 15.04
N VAL A 130 -11.54 15.90 14.86
CA VAL A 130 -12.46 16.31 15.95
C VAL A 130 -12.46 15.30 17.11
N ILE A 131 -12.53 14.00 16.81
CA ILE A 131 -12.59 12.93 17.82
C ILE A 131 -11.26 12.84 18.57
N SER A 132 -10.12 12.86 17.88
CA SER A 132 -8.80 12.84 18.53
C SER A 132 -8.56 14.09 19.38
N PHE A 133 -9.00 15.26 18.91
CA PHE A 133 -8.96 16.50 19.68
C PHE A 133 -9.82 16.40 20.94
N ALA A 134 -11.09 16.02 20.82
CA ALA A 134 -12.00 15.91 21.95
C ALA A 134 -11.52 14.88 22.99
N PHE A 135 -11.03 13.72 22.53
CA PHE A 135 -10.52 12.68 23.42
C PHE A 135 -9.27 13.15 24.19
N THR A 136 -8.31 13.75 23.50
CA THR A 136 -7.08 14.25 24.15
C THR A 136 -7.38 15.43 25.07
N LEU A 137 -8.33 16.30 24.71
CA LEU A 137 -8.80 17.39 25.56
C LEU A 137 -9.40 16.84 26.86
N VAL A 138 -10.45 16.01 26.76
CA VAL A 138 -11.14 15.45 27.94
C VAL A 138 -10.17 14.67 28.82
N THR A 139 -9.31 13.84 28.23
CA THR A 139 -8.30 13.08 29.00
C THR A 139 -7.33 14.01 29.70
N GLY A 140 -6.84 15.06 29.02
CA GLY A 140 -5.95 16.06 29.60
C GLY A 140 -6.58 16.83 30.75
N LEU A 141 -7.86 17.20 30.62
CA LEU A 141 -8.61 17.88 31.68
C LEU A 141 -8.79 17.00 32.92
N VAL A 142 -9.21 15.75 32.73
CA VAL A 142 -9.37 14.79 33.83
C VAL A 142 -8.04 14.56 34.56
N VAL A 143 -6.94 14.46 33.81
CA VAL A 143 -5.61 14.29 34.39
C VAL A 143 -5.17 15.53 35.17
N ASN A 144 -5.42 16.74 34.63
CA ASN A 144 -5.10 17.99 35.31
C ASN A 144 -5.83 18.12 36.66
N GLU A 145 -7.15 17.91 36.66
CA GLU A 145 -7.96 17.98 37.87
C GLU A 145 -7.57 16.90 38.90
N ALA A 146 -7.26 15.68 38.43
CA ALA A 146 -6.80 14.62 39.32
C ALA A 146 -5.47 14.97 40.00
N ILE A 147 -4.52 15.56 39.27
CA ILE A 147 -3.24 16.00 39.82
C ILE A 147 -3.43 17.18 40.78
N GLY A 148 -4.23 18.18 40.40
CA GLY A 148 -4.55 19.34 41.24
C GLY A 148 -5.15 18.93 42.58
N LEU A 149 -6.12 18.00 42.58
CA LEU A 149 -6.75 17.47 43.78
C LEU A 149 -5.77 16.74 44.70
N ILE A 150 -4.85 15.95 44.12
CA ILE A 150 -3.83 15.23 44.89
C ILE A 150 -2.86 16.20 45.60
N ILE A 151 -2.48 17.28 44.91
CA ILE A 151 -1.60 18.32 45.45
C ILE A 151 -2.32 19.11 46.54
N LEU A 152 -3.55 19.56 46.29
CA LEU A 152 -4.34 20.36 47.22
C LEU A 152 -4.60 19.64 48.55
N LEU A 153 -4.88 18.33 48.50
CA LEU A 153 -5.08 17.52 49.71
C LEU A 153 -3.78 17.27 50.49
N GLY A 154 -2.62 17.68 49.97
CA GLY A 154 -1.31 17.38 50.57
C GLY A 154 -0.99 15.88 50.61
N GLN A 155 -1.63 15.10 49.74
CA GLN A 155 -1.56 13.64 49.74
C GLN A 155 -0.71 13.08 48.59
N ALA A 156 0.07 13.93 47.92
CA ALA A 156 0.96 13.51 46.83
C ALA A 156 1.87 12.32 47.23
N ASP A 157 2.47 12.38 48.42
CA ASP A 157 3.30 11.27 48.92
C ASP A 157 2.50 9.97 49.14
N LYS A 158 1.25 10.07 49.60
CA LYS A 158 0.38 8.91 49.81
C LYS A 158 -0.05 8.32 48.47
N ALA A 159 -0.44 9.17 47.51
CA ALA A 159 -0.81 8.77 46.16
C ALA A 159 0.37 8.09 45.45
N LEU A 160 1.58 8.64 45.57
CA LEU A 160 2.80 8.04 44.99
C LEU A 160 3.12 6.68 45.63
N ARG A 161 2.96 6.54 46.94
CA ARG A 161 3.13 5.24 47.63
C ARG A 161 2.09 4.22 47.20
N LEU A 162 0.81 4.61 47.08
CA LEU A 162 -0.27 3.74 46.60
C LEU A 162 -0.03 3.32 45.14
N LEU A 163 0.39 4.25 44.28
CA LEU A 163 0.75 3.95 42.90
C LEU A 163 1.92 2.97 42.83
N GLY A 164 2.95 3.18 43.64
CA GLY A 164 4.08 2.25 43.79
C GLY A 164 3.60 0.85 44.17
N GLN A 165 2.73 0.73 45.17
CA GLN A 165 2.14 -0.56 45.57
C GLN A 165 1.33 -1.21 44.46
N LEU A 166 0.54 -0.43 43.71
CA LEU A 166 -0.27 -0.90 42.60
C LEU A 166 0.60 -1.45 41.45
N ILE A 167 1.74 -0.81 41.16
CA ILE A 167 2.64 -1.18 40.06
C ILE A 167 3.53 -2.38 40.41
N VAL A 168 3.84 -2.63 41.69
CA VAL A 168 4.65 -3.80 42.10
C VAL A 168 4.03 -5.11 41.61
N PHE A 169 2.70 -5.26 41.72
CA PHE A 169 2.02 -6.47 41.28
C PHE A 169 2.19 -6.78 39.77
N PRO A 170 1.85 -5.91 38.82
CA PRO A 170 2.08 -6.17 37.39
C PRO A 170 3.57 -6.34 37.06
N ILE A 171 4.48 -5.63 37.74
CA ILE A 171 5.93 -5.85 37.57
C ILE A 171 6.30 -7.30 37.94
N THR A 172 5.81 -7.81 39.08
CA THR A 172 6.09 -9.21 39.47
C THR A 172 5.53 -10.23 38.47
N LEU A 173 4.37 -9.95 37.86
CA LEU A 173 3.80 -10.81 36.81
C LEU A 173 4.63 -10.81 35.52
N VAL A 174 5.13 -9.65 35.11
CA VAL A 174 6.04 -9.54 33.95
C VAL A 174 7.35 -10.28 34.23
N LEU A 175 7.92 -10.13 35.43
CA LEU A 175 9.10 -10.87 35.83
C LEU A 175 8.87 -12.38 35.78
N LEU A 176 7.76 -12.86 36.33
CA LEU A 176 7.40 -14.28 36.32
C LEU A 176 7.22 -14.80 34.90
N PHE A 177 6.60 -14.02 34.01
CA PHE A 177 6.51 -14.36 32.59
C PHE A 177 7.90 -14.53 31.95
N TYR A 178 8.84 -13.62 32.17
CA TYR A 178 10.20 -13.74 31.63
C TYR A 178 10.99 -14.90 32.25
N VAL A 179 10.81 -15.19 33.55
CA VAL A 179 11.37 -16.40 34.18
C VAL A 179 10.80 -17.66 33.53
N GLN A 180 9.52 -17.70 33.20
CA GLN A 180 8.91 -18.81 32.48
C GLN A 180 9.47 -18.95 31.06
N VAL A 181 9.69 -17.84 30.34
CA VAL A 181 10.38 -17.85 29.04
C VAL A 181 11.79 -18.43 29.18
N PHE A 182 12.55 -17.98 30.17
CA PHE A 182 13.90 -18.48 30.45
C PHE A 182 13.93 -19.98 30.77
N ILE A 183 13.01 -20.46 31.62
CA ILE A 183 12.87 -21.89 31.93
C ILE A 183 12.52 -22.68 30.67
N SER A 184 11.63 -22.16 29.82
CA SER A 184 11.22 -22.86 28.61
C SER A 184 12.34 -23.02 27.59
N GLU A 185 13.22 -22.02 27.44
CA GLU A 185 14.38 -22.11 26.55
C GLU A 185 15.47 -23.06 27.08
N ASN A 186 15.72 -23.04 28.39
CA ASN A 186 16.85 -23.77 28.98
C ASN A 186 16.51 -25.21 29.41
N LEU A 187 15.29 -25.46 29.92
CA LEU A 187 14.92 -26.76 30.50
C LEU A 187 13.91 -27.55 29.67
N PHE A 188 13.00 -26.88 28.96
CA PHE A 188 11.92 -27.58 28.24
C PHE A 188 12.23 -27.83 26.78
N LEU A 189 12.78 -26.85 26.05
CA LEU A 189 13.10 -27.01 24.63
C LEU A 189 14.26 -28.00 24.42
N GLN A 190 14.08 -28.90 23.45
CA GLN A 190 15.13 -29.78 22.97
C GLN A 190 16.26 -28.95 22.35
N ASP A 191 17.50 -29.41 22.54
CA ASP A 191 18.66 -28.79 21.92
C ASP A 191 18.61 -28.89 20.39
N ARG A 192 19.41 -28.02 19.74
CA ARG A 192 19.40 -27.90 18.28
C ARG A 192 19.82 -29.22 17.63
N LEU A 193 19.00 -29.73 16.71
CA LEU A 193 19.36 -30.91 15.91
C LEU A 193 20.55 -30.60 14.99
N ASN A 194 20.53 -29.43 14.35
CA ASN A 194 21.64 -28.96 13.51
C ASN A 194 22.27 -27.70 14.12
N TYR A 195 23.59 -27.63 14.11
CA TYR A 195 24.34 -26.46 14.59
C TYR A 195 24.00 -25.16 13.80
N HIS A 196 23.63 -25.30 12.52
CA HIS A 196 23.28 -24.17 11.65
C HIS A 196 21.85 -23.63 11.84
N ASP A 197 21.00 -24.32 12.61
CA ASP A 197 19.64 -23.85 12.84
C ASP A 197 19.62 -22.66 13.80
N ARG A 198 18.92 -21.59 13.42
CA ARG A 198 18.85 -20.33 14.19
C ARG A 198 18.14 -20.52 15.54
N TYR A 199 17.15 -21.41 15.59
CA TYR A 199 16.27 -21.62 16.74
C TYR A 199 16.28 -23.09 17.16
N LYS A 200 16.08 -23.34 18.46
CA LYS A 200 15.83 -24.69 18.97
C LYS A 200 14.51 -25.23 18.38
N PRO A 201 14.42 -26.52 18.05
CA PRO A 201 13.19 -27.13 17.54
C PRO A 201 12.10 -27.11 18.61
N LEU A 202 10.84 -27.01 18.17
CA LEU A 202 9.67 -27.09 19.05
C LEU A 202 9.43 -28.56 19.45
N ASN A 203 10.27 -29.07 20.33
CA ASN A 203 10.08 -30.38 20.97
C ASN A 203 10.47 -30.30 22.44
N VAL A 204 9.76 -31.03 23.30
CA VAL A 204 9.92 -30.94 24.75
C VAL A 204 10.82 -32.08 25.25
N ASN A 205 11.97 -31.74 25.84
CA ASN A 205 12.97 -32.72 26.31
C ASN A 205 12.50 -33.48 27.57
N ASN A 206 11.68 -32.86 28.42
CA ASN A 206 11.09 -33.50 29.62
C ASN A 206 9.61 -33.18 29.76
N ARG A 207 8.77 -34.00 29.12
CA ARG A 207 7.31 -33.79 29.08
C ARG A 207 6.66 -33.78 30.46
N LYS A 208 7.10 -34.65 31.38
CA LYS A 208 6.52 -34.73 32.73
C LYS A 208 6.79 -33.47 33.55
N LEU A 209 8.02 -32.95 33.49
CA LEU A 209 8.39 -31.71 34.18
C LEU A 209 7.66 -30.50 33.58
N TYR A 210 7.54 -30.47 32.24
CA TYR A 210 6.76 -29.44 31.56
C TYR A 210 5.29 -29.43 32.02
N GLU A 211 4.65 -30.60 32.07
CA GLU A 211 3.26 -30.72 32.54
C GLU A 211 3.12 -30.25 34.01
N LEU A 212 4.07 -30.60 34.88
CA LEU A 212 4.09 -30.17 36.28
C LEU A 212 4.26 -28.64 36.42
N VAL A 213 5.24 -28.05 35.73
CA VAL A 213 5.51 -26.60 35.79
C VAL A 213 4.36 -25.83 35.14
N SER A 214 3.78 -26.34 34.05
CA SER A 214 2.58 -25.76 33.43
C SER A 214 1.40 -25.76 34.40
N TYR A 215 1.19 -26.83 35.15
CA TYR A 215 0.12 -26.92 36.15
C TYR A 215 0.33 -25.93 37.30
N TYR A 216 1.53 -25.86 37.87
CA TYR A 216 1.83 -24.90 38.96
C TYR A 216 1.82 -23.44 38.50
N SER A 217 2.20 -23.16 37.25
CA SER A 217 2.19 -21.80 36.68
C SER A 217 0.80 -21.33 36.26
N MET A 218 -0.24 -22.18 36.36
CA MET A 218 -1.59 -21.88 35.88
C MET A 218 -2.15 -20.58 36.48
N PHE A 219 -2.05 -20.39 37.80
CA PHE A 219 -2.59 -19.19 38.46
C PHE A 219 -1.85 -17.91 38.09
N ALA A 220 -0.51 -17.97 37.94
CA ALA A 220 0.27 -16.83 37.50
C ALA A 220 -0.05 -16.46 36.03
N ASN A 221 -0.18 -17.46 35.16
CA ASN A 221 -0.60 -17.26 33.77
C ASN A 221 -2.04 -16.74 33.66
N MET A 222 -2.95 -17.16 34.54
CA MET A 222 -4.29 -16.59 34.64
C MET A 222 -4.23 -15.09 34.97
N ALA A 223 -3.40 -14.69 35.94
CA ALA A 223 -3.23 -13.28 36.29
C ALA A 223 -2.66 -12.46 35.10
N VAL A 224 -1.61 -12.96 34.43
CA VAL A 224 -1.08 -12.35 33.19
C VAL A 224 -2.17 -12.27 32.11
N GLY A 225 -3.00 -13.31 31.97
CA GLY A 225 -4.15 -13.38 31.07
C GLY A 225 -5.17 -12.27 31.31
N LEU A 226 -5.48 -11.95 32.56
CA LEU A 226 -6.41 -10.87 32.91
C LEU A 226 -5.87 -9.50 32.48
N PHE A 227 -4.60 -9.20 32.77
CA PHE A 227 -3.98 -7.94 32.36
C PHE A 227 -3.86 -7.82 30.84
N THR A 228 -3.43 -8.87 30.15
CA THR A 228 -3.33 -8.87 28.69
C THR A 228 -4.70 -8.69 28.03
N CYS A 229 -5.77 -9.25 28.60
CA CYS A 229 -7.14 -9.00 28.15
C CYS A 229 -7.56 -7.54 28.33
N PHE A 230 -7.29 -6.95 29.50
CA PHE A 230 -7.55 -5.53 29.75
C PHE A 230 -6.78 -4.63 28.77
N PHE A 231 -5.49 -4.86 28.60
CA PHE A 231 -4.67 -4.11 27.65
C PHE A 231 -5.12 -4.32 26.20
N ARG A 232 -5.61 -5.51 25.83
CA ARG A 232 -6.20 -5.74 24.51
C ARG A 232 -7.38 -4.80 24.26
N ILE A 233 -8.28 -4.65 25.22
CA ILE A 233 -9.42 -3.73 25.07
C ILE A 233 -8.95 -2.27 25.03
N ALA A 234 -8.09 -1.88 25.99
CA ALA A 234 -7.60 -0.51 26.10
C ALA A 234 -6.81 -0.06 24.86
N LEU A 235 -5.88 -0.89 24.37
CA LEU A 235 -5.10 -0.58 23.16
C LEU A 235 -6.00 -0.54 21.92
N ASN A 236 -6.95 -1.46 21.77
CA ASN A 236 -7.88 -1.41 20.65
C ASN A 236 -8.76 -0.15 20.67
N ALA A 237 -9.20 0.30 21.84
CA ALA A 237 -9.93 1.56 21.97
C ALA A 237 -9.05 2.76 21.61
N LEU A 238 -7.81 2.81 22.14
CA LEU A 238 -6.88 3.90 21.86
C LEU A 238 -6.49 3.96 20.38
N PHE A 239 -6.07 2.83 19.80
CA PHE A 239 -5.80 2.73 18.36
C PHE A 239 -7.04 3.05 17.54
N GLY A 240 -8.22 2.57 17.96
CA GLY A 240 -9.49 2.91 17.32
C GLY A 240 -9.68 4.42 17.19
N ILE A 241 -9.56 5.16 18.30
CA ILE A 241 -9.76 6.62 18.36
C ILE A 241 -8.74 7.38 17.48
N PHE A 242 -7.47 7.04 17.56
CA PHE A 242 -6.42 7.76 16.82
C PHE A 242 -6.32 7.37 15.34
N PHE A 243 -6.90 6.24 14.93
CA PHE A 243 -6.84 5.72 13.56
C PHE A 243 -8.20 5.77 12.84
N VAL A 244 -9.23 6.41 13.42
CA VAL A 244 -10.55 6.57 12.77
C VAL A 244 -10.46 7.23 11.40
N ASP A 245 -9.49 8.12 11.20
CA ASP A 245 -9.29 8.86 9.95
C ASP A 245 -8.75 8.01 8.79
N ARG A 246 -8.26 6.81 9.08
CA ARG A 246 -7.66 5.91 8.11
C ARG A 246 -8.70 5.02 7.45
N LEU A 247 -8.69 5.03 6.11
CA LEU A 247 -9.54 4.17 5.26
C LEU A 247 -8.78 3.00 4.64
N ASP A 248 -7.46 2.97 4.77
CA ASP A 248 -6.60 1.96 4.14
C ASP A 248 -6.60 0.61 4.88
N THR A 249 -6.94 0.62 6.16
CA THR A 249 -7.12 -0.58 7.00
C THR A 249 -8.54 -0.65 7.50
N SER A 250 -9.15 -1.83 7.51
CA SER A 250 -10.46 -1.99 8.13
C SER A 250 -10.36 -1.99 9.65
N VAL A 251 -11.39 -1.43 10.30
CA VAL A 251 -11.56 -1.52 11.76
C VAL A 251 -11.97 -2.93 12.20
N PHE A 252 -12.61 -3.70 11.31
CA PHE A 252 -13.11 -5.03 11.60
C PHE A 252 -12.09 -6.13 11.31
N THR A 253 -12.35 -7.33 11.83
CA THR A 253 -11.59 -8.54 11.48
C THR A 253 -11.78 -8.89 10.00
N ARG A 254 -10.84 -9.67 9.46
CA ARG A 254 -10.78 -10.01 8.02
C ARG A 254 -12.08 -10.56 7.44
N ASP A 255 -12.82 -11.34 8.23
CA ASP A 255 -14.10 -11.94 7.79
C ASP A 255 -15.26 -10.92 7.75
N MET A 256 -15.16 -9.85 8.55
CA MET A 256 -16.18 -8.82 8.73
C MET A 256 -15.82 -7.48 8.06
N GLU A 257 -14.76 -7.44 7.24
CA GLU A 257 -14.35 -6.25 6.47
C GLU A 257 -15.47 -5.70 5.58
N HIS A 258 -16.42 -6.54 5.18
CA HIS A 258 -17.54 -6.15 4.33
C HIS A 258 -18.48 -5.13 4.99
N LEU A 259 -18.46 -5.03 6.33
CA LEU A 259 -19.24 -4.05 7.10
C LEU A 259 -18.60 -2.65 7.07
N ASP A 260 -17.32 -2.56 6.73
CA ASP A 260 -16.59 -1.31 6.66
C ASP A 260 -16.80 -0.62 5.30
N SER A 261 -17.75 0.31 5.24
CA SER A 261 -18.00 1.07 4.02
C SER A 261 -16.79 1.93 3.61
N GLY A 262 -15.99 2.40 4.57
CA GLY A 262 -14.83 3.23 4.34
C GLY A 262 -13.71 2.46 3.66
N HIS A 263 -13.33 1.33 4.25
CA HIS A 263 -12.31 0.45 3.68
C HIS A 263 -12.72 -0.11 2.31
N ARG A 264 -13.99 -0.46 2.12
CA ARG A 264 -14.51 -0.91 0.82
C ARG A 264 -14.41 0.15 -0.26
N ALA A 265 -14.66 1.41 0.06
CA ALA A 265 -14.50 2.52 -0.88
C ALA A 265 -13.03 2.66 -1.32
N TYR A 266 -12.09 2.55 -0.38
CA TYR A 266 -10.64 2.56 -0.67
C TYR A 266 -10.21 1.38 -1.57
N VAL A 267 -10.63 0.17 -1.25
CA VAL A 267 -10.31 -1.03 -2.04
C VAL A 267 -10.91 -0.92 -3.45
N SER A 268 -12.15 -0.44 -3.56
CA SER A 268 -12.82 -0.22 -4.85
C SER A 268 -12.08 0.82 -5.68
N MET A 269 -11.65 1.92 -5.05
CA MET A 269 -10.82 2.94 -5.67
C MET A 269 -9.54 2.35 -6.28
N LEU A 270 -8.83 1.49 -5.54
CA LEU A 270 -7.61 0.84 -6.02
C LEU A 270 -7.87 -0.06 -7.23
N LEU A 271 -8.97 -0.81 -7.22
CA LEU A 271 -9.33 -1.73 -8.29
C LEU A 271 -9.66 -0.98 -9.60
N VAL A 272 -10.44 0.10 -9.50
CA VAL A 272 -10.76 0.97 -10.64
C VAL A 272 -9.50 1.64 -11.18
N ASP A 273 -8.60 2.11 -10.30
CA ASP A 273 -7.31 2.66 -10.71
C ASP A 273 -6.46 1.64 -11.46
N ASN A 274 -6.36 0.42 -10.94
CA ASN A 274 -5.59 -0.62 -11.62
C ASN A 274 -6.22 -0.97 -12.98
N ALA A 275 -7.54 -1.06 -13.08
CA ALA A 275 -8.22 -1.38 -14.35
C ALA A 275 -7.92 -0.35 -15.46
N HIS A 276 -7.90 0.94 -15.13
CA HIS A 276 -7.69 2.01 -16.13
C HIS A 276 -6.24 2.51 -16.26
N ASN A 277 -5.44 2.36 -15.21
CA ASN A 277 -4.08 2.91 -15.12
C ASN A 277 -2.99 1.82 -15.02
N ASN A 278 -3.27 0.56 -15.39
CA ASN A 278 -2.24 -0.49 -15.38
C ASN A 278 -1.06 -0.13 -16.30
N PRO A 279 0.18 0.01 -15.77
CA PRO A 279 1.32 0.48 -16.55
C PRO A 279 1.75 -0.55 -17.61
N CYS A 280 1.68 -1.85 -17.31
CA CYS A 280 2.07 -2.91 -18.24
C CYS A 280 1.15 -2.90 -19.47
N MET A 281 -0.16 -2.79 -19.26
CA MET A 281 -1.14 -2.70 -20.35
C MET A 281 -0.96 -1.44 -21.18
N ARG A 282 -0.69 -0.28 -20.54
CA ARG A 282 -0.43 0.98 -21.26
C ARG A 282 0.83 0.92 -22.12
N VAL A 283 1.92 0.36 -21.59
CA VAL A 283 3.16 0.21 -22.37
C VAL A 283 2.92 -0.76 -23.53
N PHE A 284 2.19 -1.85 -23.31
CA PHE A 284 1.82 -2.79 -24.36
C PHE A 284 1.01 -2.13 -25.48
N THR A 285 -0.02 -1.34 -25.16
CA THR A 285 -0.80 -0.62 -26.16
C THR A 285 0.00 0.45 -26.88
N HIS A 286 0.89 1.17 -26.20
CA HIS A 286 1.81 2.12 -26.83
C HIS A 286 2.77 1.42 -27.80
N LEU A 287 3.30 0.24 -27.46
CA LEU A 287 4.14 -0.55 -28.35
C LEU A 287 3.36 -1.01 -29.60
N LEU A 288 2.11 -1.44 -29.44
CA LEU A 288 1.26 -1.81 -30.57
C LEU A 288 0.94 -0.60 -31.46
N TRP A 289 0.56 0.53 -30.85
CA TRP A 289 0.22 1.76 -31.56
C TRP A 289 1.40 2.31 -32.36
N THR A 290 2.57 2.41 -31.75
CA THR A 290 3.79 2.90 -32.42
C THR A 290 4.20 2.00 -33.59
N ARG A 291 4.11 0.68 -33.43
CA ARG A 291 4.37 -0.30 -34.51
C ARG A 291 3.36 -0.17 -35.65
N ALA A 292 2.07 -0.09 -35.33
CA ALA A 292 1.01 0.06 -36.33
C ALA A 292 1.13 1.39 -37.09
N LEU A 293 1.44 2.48 -36.38
CA LEU A 293 1.66 3.79 -36.97
C LEU A 293 2.89 3.81 -37.89
N ALA A 294 4.01 3.22 -37.45
CA ALA A 294 5.21 3.09 -38.27
C ALA A 294 4.96 2.27 -39.55
N ALA A 295 4.15 1.21 -39.46
CA ALA A 295 3.73 0.43 -40.62
C ALA A 295 2.88 1.28 -41.60
N ARG A 296 1.94 2.08 -41.08
CA ARG A 296 1.13 3.01 -41.88
C ARG A 296 1.97 4.09 -42.57
N PHE A 297 2.97 4.65 -41.88
CA PHE A 297 3.89 5.62 -42.49
C PHE A 297 4.68 5.00 -43.65
N LYS A 298 5.19 3.78 -43.50
CA LYS A 298 5.88 3.06 -44.58
C LYS A 298 4.97 2.81 -45.78
N LEU A 299 3.71 2.43 -45.54
CA LEU A 299 2.73 2.26 -46.61
C LEU A 299 2.43 3.59 -47.32
N ARG A 300 2.23 4.68 -46.58
CA ARG A 300 1.98 6.01 -47.17
C ARG A 300 3.15 6.49 -48.04
N GLN A 301 4.38 6.28 -47.58
CA GLN A 301 5.60 6.62 -48.31
C GLN A 301 5.79 5.79 -49.59
N GLN A 302 5.18 4.61 -49.67
CA GLN A 302 5.12 3.79 -50.89
C GLN A 302 3.96 4.16 -51.81
N THR A 303 2.91 4.82 -51.29
CA THR A 303 1.68 5.13 -52.03
C THR A 303 1.66 6.56 -52.60
N GLU A 304 2.58 7.43 -52.17
CA GLU A 304 2.86 8.71 -52.86
C GLU A 304 3.99 8.49 -53.87
N PRO A 305 3.71 8.13 -55.15
CA PRO A 305 4.67 8.39 -56.21
C PRO A 305 4.84 9.90 -56.24
N GLY A 306 6.06 10.38 -56.03
CA GLY A 306 6.35 11.79 -56.17
C GLY A 306 5.77 12.30 -57.49
N CYS A 307 4.97 13.37 -57.43
CA CYS A 307 4.92 14.31 -58.53
C CYS A 307 6.36 14.82 -58.71
N ARG A 308 7.11 14.12 -59.56
CA ARG A 308 8.33 14.66 -60.14
C ARG A 308 7.85 15.70 -61.12
N ASP A 309 8.02 16.97 -60.75
CA ASP A 309 8.09 18.04 -61.74
C ASP A 309 9.18 17.65 -62.75
N GLU A 310 8.75 17.34 -63.97
CA GLU A 310 9.63 17.17 -65.11
C GLU A 310 10.13 18.55 -65.54
N THR A 311 11.38 18.90 -65.25
CA THR A 311 12.24 19.72 -66.13
C THR A 311 13.71 19.65 -65.67
N GLY A 312 14.56 18.96 -66.44
CA GLY A 312 16.04 19.10 -66.39
C GLY A 312 16.84 17.81 -66.12
N PRO A 313 18.03 17.62 -66.73
CA PRO A 313 18.32 16.39 -67.47
C PRO A 313 19.37 15.46 -66.84
N SER A 314 19.31 14.18 -67.26
CA SER A 314 20.43 13.24 -67.42
C SER A 314 21.27 12.84 -66.18
N ALA A 315 21.07 11.61 -65.68
CA ALA A 315 22.15 10.61 -65.50
C ALA A 315 21.65 9.30 -64.86
N CYS A 316 21.83 8.20 -65.60
CA CYS A 316 22.08 6.82 -65.17
C CYS A 316 21.28 6.21 -64.00
N GLY A 317 20.21 5.49 -64.37
CA GLY A 317 20.22 4.02 -64.37
C GLY A 317 20.48 3.27 -63.04
N SER A 318 19.39 2.95 -62.33
CA SER A 318 19.22 1.62 -61.73
C SER A 318 17.73 1.32 -61.59
N GLN A 319 17.15 0.74 -62.65
CA GLN A 319 15.83 0.10 -62.59
C GLN A 319 15.88 -1.02 -61.55
N VAL A 320 15.08 -0.90 -60.49
CA VAL A 320 14.63 -2.05 -59.72
C VAL A 320 13.26 -2.41 -60.28
N GLU A 321 13.25 -3.27 -61.29
CA GLU A 321 12.03 -3.93 -61.76
C GLU A 321 11.54 -4.90 -60.69
N ASN A 322 10.48 -4.51 -59.99
CA ASN A 322 9.60 -5.44 -59.30
C ASN A 322 8.67 -6.06 -60.34
N CYS A 323 9.01 -7.23 -60.88
CA CYS A 323 8.07 -8.00 -61.69
C CYS A 323 7.48 -9.14 -60.86
N TRP A 324 6.25 -8.93 -60.39
CA TRP A 324 5.36 -9.99 -59.92
C TRP A 324 4.56 -10.50 -61.12
N ILE A 325 4.91 -11.65 -61.70
CA ILE A 325 3.94 -12.48 -62.42
C ILE A 325 4.26 -13.96 -62.16
N ALA A 326 3.37 -14.61 -61.41
CA ALA A 326 3.21 -16.05 -61.42
C ALA A 326 2.12 -16.38 -62.45
N ALA A 327 2.43 -17.18 -63.47
CA ALA A 327 1.47 -18.01 -64.19
C ALA A 327 2.17 -18.82 -65.29
N GLY A 328 1.81 -20.11 -65.39
CA GLY A 328 1.58 -20.74 -66.68
C GLY A 328 2.69 -21.62 -67.23
N ALA A 329 2.44 -22.93 -67.13
CA ALA A 329 2.96 -24.03 -67.94
C ALA A 329 3.36 -23.70 -69.39
N ALA A 330 4.43 -24.33 -69.88
CA ALA A 330 4.43 -25.19 -71.07
C ALA A 330 5.82 -25.77 -71.35
N GLU A 331 5.84 -27.05 -71.71
CA GLU A 331 6.96 -27.82 -72.27
C GLU A 331 7.49 -27.20 -73.56
N THR A 332 8.80 -27.33 -73.84
CA THR A 332 9.30 -28.06 -75.02
C THR A 332 10.81 -28.24 -75.01
N THR A 333 11.18 -29.41 -75.50
CA THR A 333 12.48 -30.01 -75.83
C THR A 333 13.31 -29.25 -76.87
N VAL A 334 14.64 -29.42 -76.86
CA VAL A 334 15.48 -30.03 -77.94
C VAL A 334 16.97 -29.66 -77.76
N ASP A 335 17.79 -30.71 -77.63
CA ASP A 335 19.16 -31.02 -78.10
C ASP A 335 20.33 -30.02 -78.11
N GLY A 336 21.53 -30.57 -77.81
CA GLY A 336 22.74 -30.22 -78.56
C GLY A 336 24.08 -30.12 -77.81
N GLN A 337 24.64 -31.27 -77.42
CA GLN A 337 26.07 -31.67 -77.40
C GLN A 337 27.25 -30.67 -77.23
N ASN A 338 28.14 -31.08 -76.32
CA ASN A 338 29.62 -31.15 -76.39
C ASN A 338 30.50 -29.91 -76.16
N GLY A 339 31.42 -30.04 -75.19
CA GLY A 339 32.65 -29.23 -75.12
C GLY A 339 33.27 -29.15 -73.72
N ALA A 340 34.12 -30.12 -73.38
CA ALA A 340 34.91 -30.15 -72.16
C ALA A 340 36.05 -29.11 -72.16
N GLY A 341 36.38 -28.55 -70.98
CA GLY A 341 37.69 -27.94 -70.77
C GLY A 341 37.78 -26.86 -69.69
N GLY A 342 38.25 -27.24 -68.50
CA GLY A 342 39.33 -26.49 -67.83
C GLY A 342 38.95 -25.32 -66.91
N TYR A 343 38.97 -25.63 -65.61
CA TYR A 343 38.94 -24.76 -64.44
C TYR A 343 39.86 -23.52 -64.49
N GLY A 344 39.36 -22.40 -63.96
CA GLY A 344 40.14 -21.18 -63.69
C GLY A 344 39.39 -20.12 -62.88
N SER A 345 38.98 -20.47 -61.66
CA SER A 345 38.82 -19.59 -60.49
C SER A 345 38.21 -18.19 -60.70
N ASN A 346 36.88 -18.10 -60.79
CA ASN A 346 36.17 -16.95 -60.24
C ASN A 346 35.57 -17.35 -58.91
N MET A 347 36.35 -17.16 -57.85
CA MET A 347 35.89 -17.13 -56.47
C MET A 347 35.08 -15.84 -56.28
N MET A 348 33.93 -15.75 -56.95
CA MET A 348 32.94 -14.76 -56.61
C MET A 348 32.31 -15.26 -55.32
N PHE A 349 32.76 -14.69 -54.21
CA PHE A 349 32.00 -14.64 -52.97
C PHE A 349 30.58 -14.25 -53.40
N CYS A 350 29.67 -15.22 -53.42
CA CYS A 350 28.27 -14.92 -53.23
C CYS A 350 28.24 -14.26 -51.86
N ASP A 351 28.30 -12.93 -51.85
CA ASP A 351 27.83 -12.12 -50.76
C ASP A 351 26.36 -12.54 -50.62
N ILE A 352 26.11 -13.54 -49.76
CA ILE A 352 24.77 -14.02 -49.40
C ILE A 352 24.13 -12.87 -48.63
N LYS A 353 23.79 -11.81 -49.36
CA LYS A 353 22.92 -10.76 -48.91
C LYS A 353 21.55 -11.40 -48.82
N ASN A 354 21.10 -11.49 -47.57
CA ASN A 354 19.72 -11.73 -47.15
C ASN A 354 19.35 -13.17 -46.78
N PHE A 355 20.01 -13.73 -45.76
CA PHE A 355 19.23 -14.47 -44.74
C PHE A 355 18.47 -13.47 -43.86
N ALA A 356 17.53 -12.74 -44.45
CA ALA A 356 16.51 -12.07 -43.68
C ALA A 356 15.62 -13.17 -43.10
N VAL A 357 16.02 -13.75 -41.95
CA VAL A 357 15.22 -14.75 -41.26
C VAL A 357 13.82 -14.18 -41.09
N SER A 358 12.86 -14.84 -41.73
CA SER A 358 11.46 -14.43 -41.78
C SER A 358 10.98 -14.10 -40.37
N THR A 359 10.40 -12.93 -40.17
CA THR A 359 9.84 -12.46 -38.89
C THR A 359 9.03 -13.54 -38.15
N PRO A 360 8.16 -14.34 -38.79
CA PRO A 360 7.47 -15.46 -38.15
C PRO A 360 8.42 -16.56 -37.63
N ALA A 361 9.52 -16.86 -38.31
CA ALA A 361 10.49 -17.85 -37.82
C ALA A 361 11.17 -17.38 -36.53
N LYS A 362 11.54 -16.09 -36.44
CA LYS A 362 12.09 -15.50 -35.20
C LYS A 362 11.09 -15.56 -34.04
N ILE A 363 9.81 -15.26 -34.30
CA ILE A 363 8.75 -15.33 -33.28
C ILE A 363 8.57 -16.76 -32.75
N ARG A 364 8.59 -17.76 -33.64
CA ARG A 364 8.49 -19.18 -33.25
C ARG A 364 9.65 -19.61 -32.34
N TRP A 365 10.88 -19.19 -32.65
CA TRP A 365 12.04 -19.46 -31.81
C TRP A 365 11.97 -18.75 -30.45
N PHE A 366 11.58 -17.48 -30.40
CA PHE A 366 11.37 -16.76 -29.14
C PHE A 366 10.30 -17.40 -28.26
N LEU A 367 9.23 -17.87 -28.88
CA LEU A 367 8.15 -18.58 -28.19
C LEU A 367 8.63 -19.91 -27.59
N ALA A 368 9.37 -20.70 -28.37
CA ALA A 368 9.97 -21.94 -27.88
C ALA A 368 10.95 -21.70 -26.72
N TYR A 369 11.83 -20.70 -26.86
CA TYR A 369 12.75 -20.28 -25.81
C TYR A 369 12.03 -19.88 -24.52
N THR A 370 10.94 -19.11 -24.63
CA THR A 370 10.14 -18.66 -23.48
C THR A 370 9.48 -19.83 -22.75
N LEU A 371 8.92 -20.79 -23.50
CA LEU A 371 8.27 -21.97 -22.91
C LEU A 371 9.28 -22.91 -22.23
N LEU A 372 10.48 -23.06 -22.79
CA LEU A 372 11.52 -23.91 -22.21
C LEU A 372 11.98 -23.42 -20.83
N HIS A 373 12.04 -22.10 -20.65
CA HIS A 373 12.43 -21.47 -19.37
C HIS A 373 11.26 -21.29 -18.39
N ASN A 374 10.01 -21.47 -18.85
CA ASN A 374 8.81 -21.29 -18.03
C ASN A 374 7.88 -22.51 -18.16
N PRO A 375 8.24 -23.67 -17.55
CA PRO A 375 7.52 -24.93 -17.74
C PRO A 375 6.07 -24.89 -17.23
N GLN A 376 5.76 -24.00 -16.29
CA GLN A 376 4.39 -23.81 -15.79
C GLN A 376 3.44 -23.29 -16.89
N LEU A 377 3.93 -22.46 -17.82
CA LEU A 377 3.14 -21.88 -18.90
C LEU A 377 2.75 -22.91 -19.98
N LEU A 378 3.50 -24.01 -20.11
CA LEU A 378 3.16 -25.12 -21.00
C LEU A 378 1.82 -25.77 -20.64
N ARG A 379 1.46 -25.78 -19.35
CA ARG A 379 0.19 -26.34 -18.88
C ARG A 379 -1.00 -25.43 -19.18
N LEU A 380 -0.81 -24.11 -19.13
CA LEU A 380 -1.87 -23.11 -19.35
C LEU A 380 -2.11 -22.78 -20.83
N ARG A 381 -1.19 -23.17 -21.72
CA ARG A 381 -1.25 -22.88 -23.16
C ARG A 381 -1.92 -23.99 -23.98
N LYS A 382 -1.82 -25.25 -23.54
CA LYS A 382 -2.48 -26.39 -24.17
C LYS A 382 -3.98 -26.29 -23.92
#